data_AF-A0AA43RGZ0-F1
#
_entry.id   AF-A0AA43RGZ0-F1
#
_cell.length_a   1.000
_cell.length_b   1.000
_cell.length_c   1.000
_cell.angle_alpha   90.00
_cell.angle_beta   90.00
_cell.angle_gamma   90.00
#
_symmetry.space_group_name_H-M   'P 1'
#
loop_
_entity.id
_entity.type
_entity.pdbx_description
1 polymer ?
#
loop_
_entity_poly.entity_id
_entity_poly.type
_entity_poly.pdbx_seq_one_letter_code
_entity_poly.pdbx_strand_id
1 'polypeptide(L)'
;MPSNLSSDMLNHLRRTSKLTETSMDPLLRKQTGSYYTDLELTENMMAELTAAIRQTENTKELWEQSFLEPCVGTGNFVFSYINNVARQDITIEQARELLENIYVSDINQNALSQYKKSLKIIADYKWGINLSENYFKNHIGKGLLFDISLKKQQYIQLSEVFPRTVIKNGFDIVATNPPYKNLKAEKKHYNKTEEYEKDQELYSEITAIARKRFHYTSSGILNLYKLFVEEIIDEYSNKDAFISLLIPASILTDKTCSKLRSHILLDNKLISVKCIKENNNFVDAKQALCTMLIKKGEKTSRISVTKDFATEPERSIRVNLNDVINEKSQNPIIALNETEYKTLKRLKECPTVKDLPFITNSRGELDLTINKKQITQKTTEYKLARGRDIRFYEFYESTSSDYVDSSFVQKSAKKKYIEEE
;
A
#
# COMPACT_ATOMS: atom_id res chain seq x y z
N MET A 1 -14.91 30.22 -18.81
CA MET A 1 -14.34 28.91 -19.18
C MET A 1 -13.46 28.47 -18.02
N PRO A 2 -13.72 27.34 -17.36
CA PRO A 2 -12.84 26.84 -16.32
C PRO A 2 -11.52 26.44 -16.98
N SER A 3 -10.48 27.24 -16.79
CA SER A 3 -9.15 26.90 -17.30
C SER A 3 -8.64 25.65 -16.59
N ASN A 4 -7.95 24.79 -17.34
CA ASN A 4 -7.00 23.85 -16.73
C ASN A 4 -6.14 24.64 -15.73
N LEU A 5 -5.78 24.03 -14.59
CA LEU A 5 -4.84 24.67 -13.67
C LEU A 5 -3.64 25.14 -14.51
N SER A 6 -3.32 26.44 -14.45
CA SER A 6 -2.20 26.96 -15.23
C SER A 6 -0.93 26.20 -14.84
N SER A 7 0.03 26.10 -15.75
CA SER A 7 1.33 25.50 -15.44
C SER A 7 1.94 26.14 -14.20
N ASP A 8 1.72 27.44 -13.98
CA ASP A 8 2.22 28.17 -12.82
C ASP A 8 1.54 27.75 -11.52
N MET A 9 0.22 27.49 -11.53
CA MET A 9 -0.49 26.99 -10.36
C MET A 9 -0.14 25.54 -10.03
N LEU A 10 -0.01 24.68 -11.04
CA LEU A 10 0.49 23.31 -10.85
C LEU A 10 1.90 23.32 -10.26
N ASN A 11 2.77 24.19 -10.78
CA ASN A 11 4.11 24.39 -10.24
C ASN A 11 4.09 24.94 -8.81
N HIS A 12 3.16 25.85 -8.48
CA HIS A 12 2.97 26.35 -7.13
C HIS A 12 2.56 25.22 -6.17
N LEU A 13 1.54 24.43 -6.51
CA LEU A 13 1.08 23.31 -5.69
C LEU A 13 2.19 22.27 -5.49
N ARG A 14 2.91 21.91 -6.56
CA ARG A 14 4.07 21.01 -6.50
C ARG A 14 5.15 21.53 -5.56
N ARG A 15 5.53 22.81 -5.69
CA ARG A 15 6.52 23.46 -4.82
C ARG A 15 6.06 23.47 -3.36
N THR A 16 4.82 23.85 -3.09
CA THR A 16 4.27 23.93 -1.73
C THR A 16 4.20 22.55 -1.08
N SER A 17 3.79 21.51 -1.82
CA SER A 17 3.78 20.13 -1.34
C SER A 17 5.19 19.66 -0.97
N LYS A 18 6.17 19.90 -1.86
CA LYS A 18 7.57 19.53 -1.63
C LYS A 18 8.21 20.28 -0.47
N LEU A 19 7.91 21.57 -0.32
CA LEU A 19 8.38 22.37 0.82
C LEU A 19 7.82 21.83 2.14
N THR A 20 6.52 21.51 2.17
CA THR A 20 5.87 20.94 3.36
C THR A 20 6.53 19.61 3.74
N GLU A 21 6.83 18.76 2.78
CA GLU A 21 7.58 17.52 2.99
C GLU A 21 8.97 17.76 3.59
N THR A 22 9.77 18.62 2.96
CA THR A 22 11.16 18.88 3.42
C THR A 22 11.23 19.58 4.78
N SER A 23 10.13 20.21 5.21
CA SER A 23 10.03 20.87 6.51
C SER A 23 9.64 19.94 7.66
N MET A 24 9.19 18.70 7.36
CA MET A 24 8.87 17.72 8.39
C MET A 24 10.14 17.12 9.00
N ASP A 25 10.13 16.98 10.33
CA ASP A 25 11.21 16.28 11.04
C ASP A 25 11.36 14.83 10.51
N PRO A 26 12.58 14.38 10.14
CA PRO A 26 12.79 13.05 9.57
C PRO A 26 12.36 11.90 10.48
N LEU A 27 12.48 12.05 11.81
CA LEU A 27 12.04 11.05 12.78
C LEU A 27 10.52 10.99 12.81
N LEU A 28 9.85 12.15 12.83
CA LEU A 28 8.38 12.23 12.75
C LEU A 28 7.84 11.63 11.44
N ARG A 29 8.48 11.91 10.30
CA ARG A 29 8.13 11.33 8.98
C ARG A 29 8.22 9.81 9.00
N LYS A 30 9.27 9.25 9.61
CA LYS A 30 9.45 7.79 9.78
C LYS A 30 8.52 7.18 10.83
N GLN A 31 8.18 7.92 11.88
CA GLN A 31 7.25 7.47 12.91
C GLN A 31 5.84 7.35 12.35
N THR A 32 5.37 8.40 11.66
CA THR A 32 4.04 8.48 11.04
C THR A 32 3.90 7.70 9.75
N GLY A 33 5.00 7.40 9.06
CA GLY A 33 4.95 6.76 7.76
C GLY A 33 4.34 7.66 6.68
N SER A 34 4.43 8.98 6.84
CA SER A 34 3.92 9.98 5.90
C SER A 34 4.88 10.13 4.71
N TYR A 35 4.40 9.79 3.52
CA TYR A 35 5.12 9.97 2.26
C TYR A 35 4.25 10.79 1.31
N TYR A 36 4.81 11.85 0.73
CA TYR A 36 4.08 12.68 -0.21
C TYR A 36 4.03 12.03 -1.59
N THR A 37 2.86 12.10 -2.21
CA THR A 37 2.62 11.59 -3.56
C THR A 37 2.78 12.72 -4.57
N ASP A 38 3.55 12.50 -5.63
CA ASP A 38 3.66 13.47 -6.71
C ASP A 38 2.32 13.68 -7.44
N LEU A 39 2.08 14.92 -7.85
CA LEU A 39 0.83 15.32 -8.49
C LEU A 39 0.61 14.64 -9.85
N GLU A 40 1.68 14.30 -10.58
CA GLU A 40 1.58 13.55 -11.83
C GLU A 40 1.02 12.15 -11.61
N LEU A 41 1.43 11.47 -10.53
CA LEU A 41 0.90 10.16 -10.21
C LEU A 41 -0.58 10.25 -9.80
N THR A 42 -0.94 11.21 -8.93
CA THR A 42 -2.35 11.36 -8.52
C THR A 42 -3.25 11.78 -9.68
N GLU A 43 -2.78 12.59 -10.63
CA GLU A 43 -3.52 12.92 -11.86
C GLU A 43 -3.82 11.67 -12.68
N ASN A 44 -2.84 10.79 -12.88
CA ASN A 44 -3.04 9.52 -13.58
C ASN A 44 -4.03 8.60 -12.84
N MET A 45 -3.93 8.51 -11.52
CA MET A 45 -4.84 7.69 -10.70
C MET A 45 -6.28 8.22 -10.73
N MET A 46 -6.48 9.53 -10.65
CA MET A 46 -7.81 10.15 -10.70
C MET A 46 -8.41 10.17 -12.11
N ALA A 47 -7.58 10.26 -13.15
CA ALA A 47 -8.03 10.08 -14.53
C ALA A 47 -8.57 8.66 -14.74
N GLU A 48 -7.85 7.63 -14.26
CA GLU A 48 -8.32 6.24 -14.33
C GLU A 48 -9.60 6.01 -13.53
N LEU A 49 -9.67 6.53 -12.29
CA LEU A 49 -10.86 6.43 -11.45
C LEU A 49 -12.09 7.07 -12.10
N THR A 50 -11.97 8.32 -12.58
CA THR A 50 -13.09 9.02 -13.22
C THR A 50 -13.51 8.37 -14.54
N ALA A 51 -12.56 7.84 -15.32
CA ALA A 51 -12.87 7.04 -16.51
C ALA A 51 -13.62 5.75 -16.17
N ALA A 52 -13.24 5.05 -15.09
CA ALA A 52 -13.91 3.84 -14.64
C ALA A 52 -15.34 4.13 -14.15
N ILE A 53 -15.56 5.24 -13.42
CA ILE A 53 -16.90 5.67 -12.99
C ILE A 53 -17.80 5.89 -14.22
N ARG A 54 -17.31 6.61 -15.23
CA ARG A 54 -18.07 6.89 -16.47
C ARG A 54 -18.42 5.65 -17.29
N GLN A 55 -17.68 4.56 -17.15
CA GLN A 55 -17.98 3.30 -17.83
C GLN A 55 -19.07 2.47 -17.13
N THR A 56 -19.46 2.86 -15.92
CA THR A 56 -20.57 2.21 -15.21
C THR A 56 -21.88 2.93 -15.52
N GLU A 57 -23.00 2.19 -15.47
CA GLU A 57 -24.36 2.76 -15.47
C GLU A 57 -24.62 3.44 -14.10
N ASN A 58 -23.84 4.48 -13.80
CA ASN A 58 -23.98 5.24 -12.58
C ASN A 58 -25.09 6.28 -12.74
N THR A 59 -25.97 6.38 -11.76
CA THR A 59 -27.05 7.38 -11.78
C THR A 59 -26.57 8.77 -11.34
N LYS A 60 -25.40 8.84 -10.70
CA LYS A 60 -24.81 10.08 -10.19
C LYS A 60 -23.72 10.59 -11.13
N GLU A 61 -23.74 11.89 -11.39
CA GLU A 61 -22.65 12.59 -12.07
C GLU A 61 -21.41 12.69 -11.17
N LEU A 62 -20.25 12.99 -11.75
CA LEU A 62 -18.99 13.02 -10.99
C LEU A 62 -18.98 14.07 -9.86
N TRP A 63 -19.62 15.23 -10.05
CA TRP A 63 -19.73 16.26 -9.00
C TRP A 63 -20.70 15.89 -7.87
N GLU A 64 -21.57 14.89 -8.09
CA GLU A 64 -22.56 14.43 -7.11
C GLU A 64 -22.02 13.28 -6.23
N GLN A 65 -20.85 12.72 -6.57
CA GLN A 65 -20.21 11.63 -5.83
C GLN A 65 -19.60 12.15 -4.54
N SER A 66 -19.93 11.55 -3.40
CA SER A 66 -19.23 11.83 -2.14
C SER A 66 -17.82 11.24 -2.18
N PHE A 67 -16.82 12.08 -1.89
CA PHE A 67 -15.41 11.75 -1.96
C PHE A 67 -14.77 11.85 -0.57
N LEU A 68 -14.04 10.82 -0.17
CA LEU A 68 -13.22 10.83 1.04
C LEU A 68 -11.74 10.58 0.73
N GLU A 69 -10.86 11.45 1.22
CA GLU A 69 -9.43 11.16 1.36
C GLU A 69 -9.07 11.07 2.86
N PRO A 70 -8.97 9.86 3.44
CA PRO A 70 -8.77 9.68 4.88
C PRO A 70 -7.34 9.99 5.38
N CYS A 71 -6.39 10.19 4.47
CA CYS A 71 -5.01 10.61 4.75
C CYS A 71 -4.57 11.63 3.70
N VAL A 72 -5.07 12.87 3.81
CA VAL A 72 -4.99 13.88 2.73
C VAL A 72 -3.61 14.48 2.51
N GLY A 73 -2.78 14.53 3.55
CA GLY A 73 -1.54 15.30 3.50
C GLY A 73 -1.83 16.73 3.03
N THR A 74 -1.23 17.11 1.90
CA THR A 74 -1.43 18.42 1.26
C THR A 74 -2.57 18.46 0.23
N GLY A 75 -3.18 17.32 -0.12
CA GLY A 75 -4.40 17.25 -0.95
C GLY A 75 -4.22 16.89 -2.41
N ASN A 76 -3.10 16.28 -2.82
CA ASN A 76 -2.85 16.03 -4.24
C ASN A 76 -3.90 15.11 -4.89
N PHE A 77 -4.48 14.13 -4.19
CA PHE A 77 -5.59 13.33 -4.72
C PHE A 77 -6.85 14.16 -4.91
N VAL A 78 -7.27 14.92 -3.89
CA VAL A 78 -8.40 15.86 -4.02
C VAL A 78 -8.21 16.81 -5.19
N PHE A 79 -7.04 17.45 -5.32
CA PHE A 79 -6.80 18.41 -6.40
C PHE A 79 -6.82 17.75 -7.78
N SER A 80 -6.28 16.53 -7.87
CA SER A 80 -6.31 15.74 -9.10
C SER A 80 -7.74 15.31 -9.45
N TYR A 81 -8.56 14.97 -8.46
CA TYR A 81 -9.96 14.66 -8.65
C TYR A 81 -10.74 15.88 -9.17
N ILE A 82 -10.63 17.01 -8.47
CA ILE A 82 -11.22 18.31 -8.86
C ILE A 82 -10.83 18.66 -10.30
N ASN A 83 -9.56 18.51 -10.66
CA ASN A 83 -9.08 18.83 -12.00
C ASN A 83 -9.66 17.90 -13.06
N ASN A 84 -9.79 16.60 -12.79
CA ASN A 84 -10.42 15.64 -13.70
C ASN A 84 -11.93 15.90 -13.88
N VAL A 85 -12.63 16.31 -12.82
CA VAL A 85 -14.06 16.68 -12.93
C VAL A 85 -14.22 18.00 -13.70
N ALA A 86 -13.38 19.01 -13.41
CA ALA A 86 -13.43 20.33 -14.03
C ALA A 86 -13.21 20.32 -15.56
N ARG A 87 -12.49 19.33 -16.09
CA ARG A 87 -12.28 19.12 -17.55
C ARG A 87 -13.58 18.88 -18.34
N GLN A 88 -14.72 18.73 -17.65
CA GLN A 88 -16.04 18.56 -18.26
C GLN A 88 -16.83 19.87 -18.41
N ASP A 89 -16.19 21.02 -18.21
CA ASP A 89 -16.83 22.34 -18.32
C ASP A 89 -18.09 22.50 -17.45
N ILE A 90 -18.01 22.01 -16.20
CA ILE A 90 -19.10 22.09 -15.23
C ILE A 90 -19.46 23.55 -14.87
N THR A 91 -20.74 23.78 -14.52
CA THR A 91 -21.22 25.09 -14.06
C THR A 91 -20.70 25.44 -12.67
N ILE A 92 -20.87 26.70 -12.24
CA ILE A 92 -20.48 27.13 -10.88
C ILE A 92 -21.31 26.40 -9.82
N GLU A 93 -22.59 26.13 -10.10
CA GLU A 93 -23.49 25.38 -9.22
C GLU A 93 -23.01 23.93 -9.05
N GLN A 94 -22.65 23.27 -10.15
CA GLN A 94 -22.07 21.92 -10.12
C GLN A 94 -20.71 21.91 -9.42
N ALA A 95 -19.90 22.96 -9.60
CA ALA A 95 -18.63 23.10 -8.89
C ALA A 95 -18.82 23.28 -7.37
N ARG A 96 -19.86 24.02 -6.94
CA ARG A 96 -20.22 24.11 -5.51
C ARG A 96 -20.63 22.74 -4.96
N GLU A 97 -21.45 22.01 -5.71
CA GLU A 97 -21.85 20.65 -5.32
C GLU A 97 -20.66 19.69 -5.23
N LEU A 98 -19.74 19.72 -6.20
CA LEU A 98 -18.48 18.97 -6.14
C LEU A 98 -17.71 19.25 -4.85
N LEU A 99 -17.56 20.53 -4.48
CA LEU A 99 -16.82 20.91 -3.28
C LEU A 99 -17.53 20.46 -1.99
N GLU A 100 -18.85 20.63 -1.89
CA GLU A 100 -19.65 20.16 -0.74
C GLU A 100 -19.68 18.62 -0.59
N ASN A 101 -19.27 17.89 -1.63
CA ASN A 101 -19.15 16.45 -1.60
C ASN A 101 -17.72 15.94 -1.29
N ILE A 102 -16.74 16.82 -1.06
CA ILE A 102 -15.35 16.44 -0.77
C ILE A 102 -15.05 16.54 0.73
N TYR A 103 -14.68 15.40 1.32
CA TYR A 103 -14.34 15.26 2.74
C TYR A 103 -12.92 14.73 2.88
N VAL A 104 -12.18 15.22 3.87
CA VAL A 104 -10.79 14.83 4.07
C VAL A 104 -10.42 14.68 5.53
N SER A 105 -9.45 13.82 5.84
CA SER A 105 -8.86 13.77 7.16
C SER A 105 -7.35 13.63 7.10
N ASP A 106 -6.68 14.22 8.10
CA ASP A 106 -5.27 13.95 8.38
C ASP A 106 -4.99 14.12 9.87
N ILE A 107 -3.91 13.49 10.32
CA ILE A 107 -3.37 13.64 11.66
C ILE A 107 -2.52 14.93 11.79
N ASN A 108 -1.91 15.35 10.68
CA ASN A 108 -0.97 16.46 10.63
C ASN A 108 -1.70 17.78 10.38
N GLN A 109 -1.79 18.60 11.43
CA GLN A 109 -2.43 19.92 11.37
C GLN A 109 -1.76 20.88 10.39
N ASN A 110 -0.45 20.78 10.18
CA ASN A 110 0.25 21.61 9.20
C ASN A 110 -0.16 21.22 7.78
N ALA A 111 -0.28 19.92 7.51
CA ALA A 111 -0.74 19.41 6.22
C ALA A 111 -2.18 19.88 5.93
N LEU A 112 -3.08 19.76 6.91
CA LEU A 112 -4.45 20.30 6.82
C LEU A 112 -4.49 21.81 6.58
N SER A 113 -3.61 22.58 7.24
CA SER A 113 -3.50 24.03 7.02
C SER A 113 -3.09 24.37 5.58
N GLN A 114 -2.16 23.61 5.01
CA GLN A 114 -1.74 23.78 3.61
C GLN A 114 -2.81 23.32 2.62
N TYR A 115 -3.50 22.23 2.91
CA TYR A 115 -4.67 21.78 2.15
C TYR A 115 -5.73 22.88 2.05
N LYS A 116 -6.12 23.48 3.20
CA LYS A 116 -7.12 24.58 3.23
C LYS A 116 -6.72 25.74 2.33
N LYS A 117 -5.47 26.20 2.43
CA LYS A 117 -4.95 27.33 1.63
C LYS A 117 -5.00 26.99 0.14
N SER A 118 -4.53 25.80 -0.23
CA SER A 118 -4.47 25.35 -1.61
C SER A 118 -5.86 25.17 -2.21
N LEU A 119 -6.81 24.59 -1.46
CA LEU A 119 -8.19 24.43 -1.93
C LEU A 119 -8.90 25.78 -2.14
N LYS A 120 -8.70 26.77 -1.25
CA LYS A 120 -9.23 28.13 -1.45
C LYS A 120 -8.73 28.73 -2.76
N ILE A 121 -7.43 28.62 -3.03
CA ILE A 121 -6.81 29.14 -4.25
C ILE A 121 -7.37 28.43 -5.49
N ILE A 122 -7.52 27.10 -5.44
CA ILE A 122 -8.04 26.32 -6.57
C ILE A 122 -9.51 26.67 -6.86
N ALA A 123 -10.35 26.74 -5.82
CA ALA A 123 -11.78 27.03 -5.96
C ALA A 123 -12.02 28.46 -6.49
N ASP A 124 -11.27 29.45 -5.99
CA ASP A 124 -11.32 30.83 -6.46
C ASP A 124 -10.83 30.96 -7.90
N TYR A 125 -9.67 30.37 -8.23
CA TYR A 125 -9.11 30.44 -9.58
C TYR A 125 -9.99 29.79 -10.64
N LYS A 126 -10.55 28.59 -10.35
CA LYS A 126 -11.33 27.85 -11.35
C LYS A 126 -12.75 28.40 -11.52
N TRP A 127 -13.37 28.84 -10.43
CA TRP A 127 -14.82 29.11 -10.40
C TRP A 127 -15.22 30.39 -9.65
N GLY A 128 -14.26 31.16 -9.12
CA GLY A 128 -14.56 32.34 -8.29
C GLY A 128 -15.26 31.99 -6.98
N ILE A 129 -15.05 30.78 -6.45
CA ILE A 129 -15.71 30.31 -5.23
C ILE A 129 -14.81 30.59 -4.01
N ASN A 130 -15.30 31.40 -3.09
CA ASN A 130 -14.66 31.65 -1.81
C ASN A 130 -15.13 30.64 -0.74
N LEU A 131 -14.24 29.75 -0.31
CA LEU A 131 -14.54 28.76 0.74
C LEU A 131 -14.36 29.35 2.14
N SER A 132 -15.44 29.33 2.91
CA SER A 132 -15.48 29.85 4.29
C SER A 132 -14.80 28.91 5.31
N GLU A 133 -14.47 29.43 6.49
CA GLU A 133 -14.02 28.55 7.60
C GLU A 133 -15.10 27.57 8.05
N ASN A 134 -16.38 27.90 7.86
CA ASN A 134 -17.48 26.98 8.17
C ASN A 134 -17.49 25.77 7.23
N TYR A 135 -17.19 25.96 5.94
CA TYR A 135 -16.98 24.85 5.01
C TYR A 135 -15.91 23.89 5.55
N PHE A 136 -14.73 24.42 5.91
CA PHE A 136 -13.63 23.59 6.39
C PHE A 136 -13.92 22.90 7.72
N LYS A 137 -14.72 23.52 8.60
CA LYS A 137 -15.15 22.90 9.85
C LYS A 137 -16.01 21.64 9.62
N ASN A 138 -16.78 21.61 8.53
CA ASN A 138 -17.70 20.52 8.22
C ASN A 138 -17.07 19.44 7.32
N HIS A 139 -16.03 19.78 6.56
CA HIS A 139 -15.42 18.90 5.56
C HIS A 139 -14.03 18.36 5.93
N ILE A 140 -13.44 18.84 7.04
CA ILE A 140 -12.12 18.38 7.51
C ILE A 140 -12.23 17.68 8.86
N GLY A 141 -11.82 16.42 8.88
CA GLY A 141 -11.68 15.59 10.07
C GLY A 141 -10.26 15.52 10.62
N LYS A 142 -10.11 15.25 11.91
CA LYS A 142 -8.79 15.03 12.54
C LYS A 142 -8.55 13.56 12.81
N GLY A 143 -7.57 12.98 12.10
CA GLY A 143 -7.10 11.60 12.28
C GLY A 143 -8.17 10.51 12.10
N LEU A 144 -7.76 9.37 11.56
CA LEU A 144 -8.60 8.17 11.47
C LEU A 144 -7.77 6.95 11.88
N LEU A 145 -8.44 5.89 12.32
CA LEU A 145 -7.84 4.68 12.88
C LEU A 145 -7.05 4.93 14.16
N PHE A 146 -5.77 5.26 14.05
CA PHE A 146 -4.87 5.39 15.18
C PHE A 146 -4.01 6.63 15.03
N ASP A 147 -4.04 7.48 16.06
CA ASP A 147 -3.12 8.60 16.16
C ASP A 147 -1.90 8.18 16.98
N ILE A 148 -0.88 7.72 16.27
CA ILE A 148 0.38 7.25 16.87
C ILE A 148 1.18 8.36 17.56
N SER A 149 0.78 9.63 17.42
CA SER A 149 1.42 10.75 18.13
C SER A 149 0.86 10.94 19.54
N LEU A 150 -0.29 10.32 19.85
CA LEU A 150 -0.92 10.40 21.17
C LEU A 150 -0.33 9.39 22.16
N LYS A 151 -0.31 9.80 23.44
CA LYS A 151 0.18 8.94 24.54
C LYS A 151 -0.75 7.77 24.87
N LYS A 152 -2.06 7.94 24.66
CA LYS A 152 -3.07 6.91 24.93
C LYS A 152 -3.74 6.55 23.62
N GLN A 153 -3.66 5.28 23.25
CA GLN A 153 -4.20 4.81 22.00
C GLN A 153 -5.66 4.43 22.12
N GLN A 154 -6.44 4.97 21.20
CA GLN A 154 -7.82 4.57 20.96
C GLN A 154 -8.03 4.48 19.47
N TYR A 155 -8.92 3.58 19.08
CA TYR A 155 -9.36 3.52 17.71
C TYR A 155 -10.36 4.65 17.44
N ILE A 156 -10.10 5.44 16.40
CA ILE A 156 -10.93 6.58 15.97
C ILE A 156 -11.79 6.13 14.80
N GLN A 157 -13.10 6.00 15.04
CA GLN A 157 -14.04 5.57 13.99
C GLN A 157 -14.44 6.76 13.12
N LEU A 158 -14.85 6.47 11.88
CA LEU A 158 -15.29 7.48 10.93
C LEU A 158 -16.42 8.36 11.48
N SER A 159 -17.36 7.77 12.25
CA SER A 159 -18.49 8.49 12.87
C SER A 159 -18.12 9.44 14.01
N GLU A 160 -16.91 9.32 14.56
CA GLU A 160 -16.38 10.29 15.52
C GLU A 160 -15.83 11.54 14.81
N VAL A 161 -15.48 11.40 13.53
CA VAL A 161 -14.83 12.42 12.71
C VAL A 161 -15.83 13.16 11.84
N PHE A 162 -16.78 12.43 11.24
CA PHE A 162 -17.84 13.00 10.41
C PHE A 162 -19.22 12.59 10.94
N PRO A 163 -20.22 13.47 10.87
CA PRO A 163 -21.56 13.14 11.32
C PRO A 163 -22.19 12.05 10.43
N ARG A 164 -23.09 11.24 11.00
CA ARG A 164 -23.79 10.17 10.25
C ARG A 164 -24.57 10.67 9.03
N THR A 165 -24.98 11.93 9.02
CA THR A 165 -25.64 12.57 7.86
C THR A 165 -24.73 12.73 6.65
N VAL A 166 -23.42 12.88 6.88
CA VAL A 166 -22.38 12.90 5.83
C VAL A 166 -22.03 11.47 5.42
N ILE A 167 -21.74 10.61 6.41
CA ILE A 167 -21.31 9.23 6.15
C ILE A 167 -22.39 8.43 5.43
N LYS A 168 -23.67 8.58 5.82
CA LYS A 168 -24.79 7.78 5.33
C LYS A 168 -24.47 6.29 5.44
N ASN A 169 -24.20 5.63 4.31
CA ASN A 169 -23.83 4.22 4.21
C ASN A 169 -22.39 4.02 3.69
N GLY A 170 -21.54 5.06 3.80
CA GLY A 170 -20.20 5.14 3.23
C GLY A 170 -20.11 6.13 2.05
N PHE A 171 -18.89 6.45 1.65
CA PHE A 171 -18.57 7.36 0.55
C PHE A 171 -18.62 6.64 -0.80
N ASP A 172 -18.99 7.37 -1.86
CA ASP A 172 -19.01 6.87 -3.23
C ASP A 172 -17.60 6.68 -3.81
N ILE A 173 -16.66 7.52 -3.37
CA ILE A 173 -15.26 7.48 -3.76
C ILE A 173 -14.39 7.56 -2.50
N VAL A 174 -13.41 6.65 -2.39
CA VAL A 174 -12.33 6.77 -1.40
C VAL A 174 -10.99 6.68 -2.12
N ALA A 175 -10.17 7.73 -2.03
CA ALA A 175 -8.86 7.73 -2.68
C ALA A 175 -7.79 8.28 -1.75
N THR A 176 -6.66 7.57 -1.62
CA THR A 176 -5.59 8.01 -0.71
C THR A 176 -4.27 7.26 -0.91
N ASN A 177 -3.21 7.85 -0.36
CA ASN A 177 -1.95 7.20 -0.01
C ASN A 177 -1.88 7.06 1.52
N PRO A 178 -2.29 5.93 2.12
CA PRO A 178 -2.29 5.76 3.57
C PRO A 178 -0.86 5.60 4.13
N PRO A 179 -0.64 5.84 5.44
CA PRO A 179 0.70 5.80 6.04
C PRO A 179 1.35 4.41 6.01
N TYR A 180 2.65 4.36 5.68
CA TYR A 180 3.43 3.12 5.60
C TYR A 180 4.25 2.91 6.87
N LYS A 181 3.62 2.35 7.91
CA LYS A 181 4.27 2.17 9.21
C LYS A 181 4.07 0.76 9.77
N ASN A 182 5.18 0.02 9.90
CA ASN A 182 5.19 -1.21 10.67
C ASN A 182 4.99 -0.90 12.16
N LEU A 183 4.02 -1.58 12.78
CA LEU A 183 3.71 -1.50 14.21
C LEU A 183 4.64 -2.42 14.99
N LYS A 184 5.94 -2.21 14.83
CA LYS A 184 7.00 -2.91 15.55
C LYS A 184 8.20 -1.98 15.71
N ALA A 185 8.64 -1.81 16.95
CA ALA A 185 9.86 -1.08 17.26
C ALA A 185 11.07 -1.96 16.93
N GLU A 186 12.04 -1.41 16.19
CA GLU A 186 13.31 -2.09 15.91
C GLU A 186 14.42 -1.40 16.69
N LYS A 187 15.06 -2.11 17.63
CA LYS A 187 16.05 -1.54 18.56
C LYS A 187 17.17 -0.75 17.88
N LYS A 188 17.60 -1.17 16.69
CA LYS A 188 18.63 -0.48 15.87
C LYS A 188 18.24 0.93 15.40
N HIS A 189 16.97 1.32 15.50
CA HIS A 189 16.48 2.65 15.09
C HIS A 189 16.48 3.68 16.21
N TYR A 190 16.86 3.31 17.43
CA TYR A 190 16.77 4.17 18.61
C TYR A 190 18.16 4.35 19.23
N ASN A 191 18.47 5.58 19.59
CA ASN A 191 19.69 5.91 20.31
C ASN A 191 19.53 5.71 21.83
N LYS A 192 18.28 5.74 22.32
CA LYS A 192 17.93 5.61 23.73
C LYS A 192 16.97 4.44 23.94
N THR A 193 17.24 3.64 24.96
CA THR A 193 16.41 2.48 25.33
C THR A 193 15.00 2.90 25.73
N GLU A 194 14.85 4.02 26.44
CA GLU A 194 13.55 4.54 26.91
C GLU A 194 12.60 4.90 25.76
N GLU A 195 13.13 5.43 24.64
CA GLU A 195 12.33 5.75 23.45
C GLU A 195 11.88 4.47 22.73
N TYR A 196 12.77 3.48 22.66
CA TYR A 196 12.46 2.17 22.11
C TYR A 196 11.36 1.45 22.91
N GLU A 197 11.46 1.45 24.25
CA GLU A 197 10.48 0.80 25.13
C GLU A 197 9.10 1.45 25.03
N LYS A 198 9.05 2.79 24.97
CA LYS A 198 7.81 3.54 24.76
C LYS A 198 7.12 3.20 23.44
N ASP A 199 7.86 3.21 22.33
CA ASP A 199 7.30 2.86 21.01
C ASP A 199 6.90 1.38 20.95
N GLN A 200 7.62 0.49 21.64
CA GLN A 200 7.28 -0.93 21.72
C GLN A 200 5.95 -1.14 22.46
N GLU A 201 5.75 -0.48 23.60
CA GLU A 201 4.50 -0.54 24.36
C GLU A 201 3.34 0.03 23.53
N LEU A 202 3.53 1.20 22.94
CA LEU A 202 2.57 1.86 22.06
C LEU A 202 2.09 0.95 20.93
N TYR A 203 3.01 0.34 20.18
CA TYR A 203 2.64 -0.54 19.07
C TYR A 203 1.98 -1.83 19.52
N SER A 204 2.31 -2.32 20.73
CA SER A 204 1.65 -3.48 21.33
C SER A 204 0.18 -3.18 21.64
N GLU A 205 -0.12 -2.02 22.22
CA GLU A 205 -1.49 -1.57 22.49
C GLU A 205 -2.32 -1.46 21.21
N ILE A 206 -1.79 -0.78 20.18
CA ILE A 206 -2.45 -0.64 18.88
C ILE A 206 -2.71 -2.02 18.28
N THR A 207 -1.73 -2.93 18.33
CA THR A 207 -1.87 -4.29 17.81
C THR A 207 -2.96 -5.08 18.54
N ALA A 208 -3.07 -4.91 19.86
CA ALA A 208 -4.12 -5.57 20.65
C ALA A 208 -5.52 -5.06 20.30
N ILE A 209 -5.68 -3.76 20.05
CA ILE A 209 -6.95 -3.17 19.59
C ILE A 209 -7.26 -3.65 18.16
N ALA A 210 -6.30 -3.53 17.26
CA ALA A 210 -6.47 -3.89 15.85
C ALA A 210 -6.87 -5.37 15.67
N ARG A 211 -6.22 -6.31 16.38
CA ARG A 211 -6.55 -7.74 16.28
C ARG A 211 -7.97 -8.10 16.70
N LYS A 212 -8.63 -7.27 17.52
CA LYS A 212 -10.02 -7.48 17.93
C LYS A 212 -11.03 -6.94 16.91
N ARG A 213 -10.58 -6.03 16.03
CA ARG A 213 -11.46 -5.27 15.14
C ARG A 213 -11.32 -5.68 13.68
N PHE A 214 -10.10 -5.96 13.24
CA PHE A 214 -9.79 -6.32 11.86
C PHE A 214 -9.78 -7.84 11.68
N HIS A 215 -10.51 -8.31 10.68
CA HIS A 215 -10.70 -9.70 10.34
C HIS A 215 -9.59 -10.21 9.41
N TYR A 216 -9.22 -9.40 8.41
CA TYR A 216 -8.31 -9.81 7.34
C TYR A 216 -6.86 -9.43 7.65
N THR A 217 -6.64 -8.39 8.45
CA THR A 217 -5.32 -7.84 8.82
C THR A 217 -4.90 -8.24 10.22
N SER A 218 -4.96 -9.55 10.51
CA SER A 218 -4.65 -10.11 11.84
C SER A 218 -3.32 -10.85 11.93
N SER A 219 -2.66 -11.10 10.79
CA SER A 219 -1.50 -12.00 10.68
C SER A 219 -0.18 -11.26 10.56
N GLY A 220 0.86 -11.77 11.22
CA GLY A 220 2.22 -11.22 11.14
C GLY A 220 2.40 -9.88 11.86
N ILE A 221 3.39 -9.11 11.41
CA ILE A 221 3.62 -7.73 11.88
C ILE A 221 2.61 -6.82 11.17
N LEU A 222 1.81 -6.10 11.94
CA LEU A 222 0.83 -5.17 11.41
C LEU A 222 1.53 -3.95 10.78
N ASN A 223 0.90 -3.42 9.74
CA ASN A 223 1.29 -2.17 9.13
C ASN A 223 0.04 -1.29 8.97
N LEU A 224 0.15 0.01 9.27
CA LEU A 224 -0.98 0.94 9.22
C LEU A 224 -1.70 0.95 7.86
N TYR A 225 -0.97 0.87 6.74
CA TYR A 225 -1.61 0.85 5.42
C TYR A 225 -2.57 -0.34 5.27
N LYS A 226 -2.25 -1.50 5.86
CA LYS A 226 -3.09 -2.71 5.75
C LYS A 226 -4.40 -2.51 6.52
N LEU A 227 -4.33 -1.88 7.70
CA LEU A 227 -5.50 -1.52 8.49
C LEU A 227 -6.37 -0.52 7.74
N PHE A 228 -5.76 0.51 7.13
CA PHE A 228 -6.47 1.47 6.29
C PHE A 228 -7.13 0.81 5.08
N VAL A 229 -6.47 -0.11 4.39
CA VAL A 229 -7.07 -0.80 3.23
C VAL A 229 -8.34 -1.56 3.65
N GLU A 230 -8.26 -2.34 4.74
CA GLU A 230 -9.42 -3.08 5.25
C GLU A 230 -10.54 -2.14 5.69
N GLU A 231 -10.21 -1.12 6.47
CA GLU A 231 -11.18 -0.14 6.96
C GLU A 231 -11.83 0.66 5.83
N ILE A 232 -11.06 1.06 4.81
CA ILE A 232 -11.56 1.77 3.64
C ILE A 232 -12.60 0.91 2.93
N ILE A 233 -12.28 -0.37 2.72
CA ILE A 233 -13.19 -1.29 2.02
C ILE A 233 -14.42 -1.53 2.88
N ASP A 234 -14.28 -1.87 4.16
CA ASP A 234 -15.40 -2.35 4.98
C ASP A 234 -16.28 -1.21 5.50
N GLU A 235 -15.66 -0.13 6.01
CA GLU A 235 -16.35 0.88 6.83
C GLU A 235 -16.47 2.25 6.14
N TYR A 236 -15.50 2.65 5.31
CA TYR A 236 -15.53 4.00 4.71
C TYR A 236 -16.27 4.05 3.38
N SER A 237 -16.29 2.93 2.66
CA SER A 237 -16.84 2.84 1.31
C SER A 237 -18.26 2.32 1.32
N ASN A 238 -19.15 2.95 0.55
CA ASN A 238 -20.48 2.38 0.33
C ASN A 238 -20.41 1.12 -0.57
N LYS A 239 -21.55 0.41 -0.68
CA LYS A 239 -21.62 -0.89 -1.38
C LYS A 239 -21.20 -0.87 -2.86
N ASP A 240 -21.24 0.30 -3.51
CA ASP A 240 -20.93 0.48 -4.92
C ASP A 240 -19.77 1.47 -5.11
N ALA A 241 -18.92 1.66 -4.10
CA ALA A 241 -17.89 2.69 -4.13
C ALA A 241 -16.73 2.36 -5.08
N PHE A 242 -16.06 3.40 -5.58
CA PHE A 242 -14.76 3.29 -6.22
C PHE A 242 -13.66 3.65 -5.23
N ILE A 243 -12.65 2.79 -5.14
CA ILE A 243 -11.56 2.91 -4.19
C ILE A 243 -10.23 2.97 -4.96
N SER A 244 -9.44 4.03 -4.79
CA SER A 244 -8.16 4.23 -5.48
C SER A 244 -7.02 4.43 -4.49
N LEU A 245 -6.13 3.45 -4.40
CA LEU A 245 -5.11 3.38 -3.35
C LEU A 245 -3.70 3.41 -3.94
N LEU A 246 -2.80 4.14 -3.29
CA LEU A 246 -1.36 4.03 -3.49
C LEU A 246 -0.72 3.39 -2.25
N ILE A 247 -0.29 2.14 -2.35
CA ILE A 247 0.14 1.34 -1.19
C ILE A 247 1.36 0.48 -1.50
N PRO A 248 2.05 -0.09 -0.50
CA PRO A 248 3.21 -0.93 -0.74
C PRO A 248 2.86 -2.17 -1.56
N ALA A 249 3.67 -2.47 -2.57
CA ALA A 249 3.48 -3.60 -3.49
C ALA A 249 3.51 -4.97 -2.78
N SER A 250 4.00 -5.01 -1.54
CA SER A 250 3.96 -6.21 -0.70
C SER A 250 2.55 -6.78 -0.52
N ILE A 251 1.49 -5.96 -0.60
CA ILE A 251 0.11 -6.44 -0.54
C ILE A 251 -0.20 -7.49 -1.61
N LEU A 252 0.50 -7.43 -2.76
CA LEU A 252 0.26 -8.31 -3.91
C LEU A 252 0.76 -9.75 -3.68
N THR A 253 1.81 -9.94 -2.88
CA THR A 253 2.51 -11.24 -2.78
C THR A 253 2.84 -11.69 -1.36
N ASP A 254 2.86 -10.81 -0.37
CA ASP A 254 3.14 -11.16 1.02
C ASP A 254 2.07 -12.13 1.55
N LYS A 255 2.53 -13.21 2.20
CA LYS A 255 1.66 -14.22 2.84
C LYS A 255 0.83 -13.64 3.97
N THR A 256 1.36 -12.65 4.69
CA THR A 256 0.64 -11.97 5.77
C THR A 256 -0.55 -11.16 5.26
N CYS A 257 -0.54 -10.77 3.97
CA CYS A 257 -1.63 -10.06 3.31
C CYS A 257 -2.63 -11.00 2.61
N SER A 258 -2.47 -12.32 2.69
CA SER A 258 -3.28 -13.28 1.93
C SER A 258 -4.78 -13.16 2.16
N LYS A 259 -5.21 -13.00 3.42
CA LYS A 259 -6.62 -12.81 3.77
C LYS A 259 -7.18 -11.51 3.18
N LEU A 260 -6.50 -10.39 3.39
CA LEU A 260 -6.91 -9.08 2.86
C LEU A 260 -6.92 -9.06 1.34
N ARG A 261 -5.91 -9.63 0.70
CA ARG A 261 -5.84 -9.78 -0.76
C ARG A 261 -6.97 -10.65 -1.30
N SER A 262 -7.33 -11.73 -0.58
CA SER A 262 -8.46 -12.57 -0.97
C SER A 262 -9.79 -11.82 -0.85
N HIS A 263 -9.97 -11.04 0.22
CA HIS A 263 -11.13 -10.17 0.38
C HIS A 263 -11.25 -9.14 -0.78
N ILE A 264 -10.14 -8.52 -1.18
CA ILE A 264 -10.10 -7.62 -2.34
C ILE A 264 -10.48 -8.34 -3.65
N LEU A 265 -10.00 -9.58 -3.85
CA LEU A 265 -10.18 -10.31 -5.11
C LEU A 265 -11.56 -10.99 -5.24
N LEU A 266 -12.10 -11.50 -4.14
CA LEU A 266 -13.27 -12.37 -4.12
C LEU A 266 -14.56 -11.62 -3.81
N ASP A 267 -14.49 -10.60 -2.95
CA ASP A 267 -15.65 -9.84 -2.48
C ASP A 267 -15.79 -8.49 -3.20
N ASN A 268 -14.75 -8.09 -3.95
CA ASN A 268 -14.68 -6.84 -4.69
C ASN A 268 -14.10 -7.06 -6.10
N LYS A 269 -14.25 -6.05 -6.95
CA LYS A 269 -13.71 -6.05 -8.31
C LYS A 269 -12.45 -5.21 -8.34
N LEU A 270 -11.31 -5.89 -8.35
CA LEU A 270 -10.02 -5.28 -8.60
C LEU A 270 -9.88 -4.99 -10.11
N ILE A 271 -10.07 -3.73 -10.48
CA ILE A 271 -10.04 -3.27 -11.88
C ILE A 271 -8.60 -3.27 -12.39
N SER A 272 -7.69 -2.65 -11.65
CA SER A 272 -6.30 -2.53 -12.07
C SER A 272 -5.31 -2.51 -10.91
N VAL A 273 -4.09 -2.95 -11.23
CA VAL A 273 -2.89 -2.86 -10.39
C VAL A 273 -1.74 -2.33 -11.24
N LYS A 274 -1.11 -1.23 -10.83
CA LYS A 274 0.06 -0.69 -11.53
C LYS A 274 1.25 -0.62 -10.59
N CYS A 275 2.27 -1.43 -10.83
CA CYS A 275 3.44 -1.55 -9.98
C CYS A 275 4.44 -0.42 -10.24
N ILE A 276 4.99 0.12 -9.17
CA ILE A 276 5.98 1.19 -9.17
C ILE A 276 7.20 0.68 -8.41
N LYS A 277 8.35 0.65 -9.09
CA LYS A 277 9.61 0.15 -8.51
C LYS A 277 10.12 1.07 -7.39
N GLU A 278 11.04 0.54 -6.60
CA GLU A 278 11.83 1.33 -5.64
C GLU A 278 12.62 2.44 -6.36
N ASN A 279 12.96 3.51 -5.64
CA ASN A 279 13.71 4.65 -6.17
C ASN A 279 13.04 5.29 -7.39
N ASN A 280 11.72 5.44 -7.34
CA ASN A 280 10.94 6.14 -8.36
C ASN A 280 10.85 7.65 -8.06
N ASN A 281 10.42 8.43 -9.06
CA ASN A 281 10.27 9.87 -8.94
C ASN A 281 8.91 10.32 -8.35
N PHE A 282 7.97 9.40 -8.15
CA PHE A 282 6.61 9.74 -7.71
C PHE A 282 6.47 9.81 -6.19
N VAL A 283 7.25 9.03 -5.44
CA VAL A 283 7.23 8.98 -3.98
C VAL A 283 8.64 8.74 -3.45
N ASP A 284 9.10 9.54 -2.47
CA ASP A 284 10.36 9.34 -1.73
C ASP A 284 10.25 8.16 -0.74
N ALA A 285 9.91 6.98 -1.26
CA ALA A 285 9.77 5.74 -0.51
C ALA A 285 10.85 4.73 -0.96
N LYS A 286 11.58 4.18 0.01
CA LYS A 286 12.58 3.10 -0.21
C LYS A 286 11.94 1.72 -0.34
N GLN A 287 10.72 1.65 -0.88
CA GLN A 287 9.98 0.40 -1.06
C GLN A 287 9.16 0.47 -2.36
N ALA A 288 8.96 -0.68 -2.98
CA ALA A 288 8.09 -0.79 -4.15
C ALA A 288 6.64 -0.50 -3.75
N LEU A 289 5.94 0.26 -4.60
CA LEU A 289 4.54 0.63 -4.41
C LEU A 289 3.69 0.03 -5.53
N CYS A 290 2.39 0.03 -5.35
CA CYS A 290 1.43 -0.19 -6.42
C CYS A 290 0.24 0.76 -6.25
N THR A 291 -0.36 1.12 -7.39
CA THR A 291 -1.71 1.66 -7.40
C THR A 291 -2.70 0.49 -7.47
N MET A 292 -3.85 0.62 -6.82
CA MET A 292 -4.97 -0.31 -6.91
C MET A 292 -6.26 0.46 -7.12
N LEU A 293 -6.99 0.13 -8.19
CA LEU A 293 -8.35 0.62 -8.41
C LEU A 293 -9.34 -0.52 -8.18
N ILE A 294 -10.23 -0.33 -7.21
CA ILE A 294 -11.20 -1.33 -6.77
C ILE A 294 -12.61 -0.74 -6.93
N LYS A 295 -13.55 -1.57 -7.39
CA LYS A 295 -14.99 -1.32 -7.33
C LYS A 295 -15.60 -2.27 -6.31
N LYS A 296 -16.17 -1.71 -5.24
CA LYS A 296 -16.82 -2.49 -4.18
C LYS A 296 -18.12 -3.13 -4.69
N GLY A 297 -18.45 -4.31 -4.17
CA GLY A 297 -19.71 -5.02 -4.43
C GLY A 297 -19.77 -5.86 -5.72
N GLU A 298 -18.83 -5.67 -6.65
CA GLU A 298 -18.70 -6.51 -7.86
C GLU A 298 -17.64 -7.61 -7.68
N LYS A 299 -17.68 -8.69 -8.46
CA LYS A 299 -16.64 -9.72 -8.43
C LYS A 299 -15.55 -9.46 -9.46
N THR A 300 -14.30 -9.72 -9.09
CA THR A 300 -13.18 -9.71 -10.04
C THR A 300 -13.34 -10.85 -11.05
N SER A 301 -13.09 -10.59 -12.33
CA SER A 301 -12.99 -11.63 -13.37
C SER A 301 -11.66 -11.56 -14.09
N ARG A 302 -11.22 -10.34 -14.39
CA ARG A 302 -9.93 -9.99 -14.95
C ARG A 302 -9.37 -8.77 -14.24
N ILE A 303 -8.05 -8.70 -14.14
CA ILE A 303 -7.32 -7.57 -13.57
C ILE A 303 -6.43 -6.98 -14.67
N SER A 304 -6.45 -5.66 -14.84
CA SER A 304 -5.44 -4.98 -15.66
C SER A 304 -4.16 -4.80 -14.83
N VAL A 305 -3.04 -5.38 -15.27
CA VAL A 305 -1.78 -5.35 -14.51
C VAL A 305 -0.68 -4.68 -15.33
N THR A 306 -0.14 -3.58 -14.81
CA THR A 306 1.05 -2.92 -15.37
C THR A 306 2.26 -3.23 -14.51
N LYS A 307 3.28 -3.87 -15.10
CA LYS A 307 4.47 -4.34 -14.37
C LYS A 307 5.40 -3.22 -13.92
N ASP A 308 5.56 -2.19 -14.74
CA ASP A 308 6.40 -1.03 -14.43
C ASP A 308 5.73 0.24 -14.93
N PHE A 309 4.92 0.83 -14.07
CA PHE A 309 4.14 2.01 -14.42
C PHE A 309 5.01 3.24 -14.68
N ALA A 310 6.16 3.35 -14.01
CA ALA A 310 7.01 4.53 -14.12
C ALA A 310 7.74 4.62 -15.46
N THR A 311 8.08 3.49 -16.06
CA THR A 311 8.80 3.45 -17.35
C THR A 311 7.94 3.00 -18.52
N GLU A 312 6.94 2.16 -18.27
CA GLU A 312 6.10 1.54 -19.31
C GLU A 312 4.61 1.60 -18.93
N PRO A 313 4.03 2.81 -18.70
CA PRO A 313 2.67 2.98 -18.19
C PRO A 313 1.59 2.32 -19.04
N GLU A 314 1.79 2.30 -20.37
CA GLU A 314 0.86 1.73 -21.34
C GLU A 314 0.98 0.19 -21.49
N ARG A 315 2.01 -0.43 -20.92
CA ARG A 315 2.23 -1.89 -21.02
C ARG A 315 1.47 -2.66 -19.94
N SER A 316 0.15 -2.59 -20.03
CA SER A 316 -0.76 -3.39 -19.21
C SER A 316 -1.11 -4.72 -19.88
N ILE A 317 -1.28 -5.76 -19.08
CA ILE A 317 -1.82 -7.06 -19.51
C ILE A 317 -3.11 -7.38 -18.75
N ARG A 318 -3.98 -8.20 -19.34
CA ARG A 318 -5.21 -8.67 -18.67
C ARG A 318 -5.00 -10.05 -18.06
N VAL A 319 -5.06 -10.12 -16.74
CA VAL A 319 -4.84 -11.35 -15.97
C VAL A 319 -6.17 -11.98 -15.55
N ASN A 320 -6.37 -13.24 -15.93
CA ASN A 320 -7.29 -14.24 -15.37
C ASN A 320 -7.44 -14.21 -13.85
N LEU A 321 -8.61 -13.94 -13.25
CA LEU A 321 -8.79 -14.21 -11.81
C LEU A 321 -8.50 -15.69 -11.49
N ASN A 322 -8.95 -16.61 -12.34
CA ASN A 322 -8.67 -18.05 -12.20
C ASN A 322 -7.17 -18.38 -12.26
N ASP A 323 -6.36 -17.52 -12.89
CA ASP A 323 -4.91 -17.67 -12.91
C ASP A 323 -4.25 -17.06 -11.65
N VAL A 324 -4.99 -16.34 -10.81
CA VAL A 324 -4.53 -15.74 -9.55
C VAL A 324 -4.98 -16.58 -8.34
N ILE A 325 -6.26 -16.99 -8.32
CA ILE A 325 -6.84 -17.73 -7.20
C ILE A 325 -6.25 -19.14 -7.13
N ASN A 326 -5.54 -19.39 -6.05
CA ASN A 326 -4.90 -20.66 -5.74
C ASN A 326 -4.59 -20.71 -4.23
N GLU A 327 -5.32 -21.56 -3.52
CA GLU A 327 -5.20 -21.74 -2.06
C GLU A 327 -3.78 -22.15 -1.63
N LYS A 328 -3.10 -23.04 -2.38
CA LYS A 328 -1.73 -23.48 -2.07
C LYS A 328 -0.75 -22.29 -2.06
N SER A 329 -0.93 -21.36 -2.99
CA SER A 329 -0.06 -20.18 -3.14
C SER A 329 -0.56 -18.93 -2.40
N GLN A 330 -1.77 -18.99 -1.83
CA GLN A 330 -2.42 -17.86 -1.14
C GLN A 330 -2.69 -16.65 -2.05
N ASN A 331 -3.14 -16.89 -3.29
CA ASN A 331 -3.67 -15.88 -4.22
C ASN A 331 -2.73 -14.71 -4.58
N PRO A 332 -1.44 -14.90 -4.91
CA PRO A 332 -0.54 -13.79 -5.23
C PRO A 332 -0.86 -13.15 -6.58
N ILE A 333 -0.86 -11.82 -6.64
CA ILE A 333 -0.96 -11.06 -7.89
C ILE A 333 0.47 -10.77 -8.36
N ILE A 334 0.91 -11.46 -9.39
CA ILE A 334 2.27 -11.32 -9.90
C ILE A 334 2.27 -10.32 -11.06
N ALA A 335 3.10 -9.29 -10.96
CA ALA A 335 3.25 -8.27 -11.99
C ALA A 335 4.14 -8.80 -13.12
N LEU A 336 3.53 -9.12 -14.26
CA LEU A 336 4.15 -9.81 -15.39
C LEU A 336 3.89 -9.04 -16.68
N ASN A 337 4.79 -9.19 -17.66
CA ASN A 337 4.46 -8.87 -19.04
C ASN A 337 3.76 -10.06 -19.72
N GLU A 338 3.33 -9.87 -20.96
CA GLU A 338 2.56 -10.86 -21.72
C GLU A 338 3.29 -12.21 -21.88
N THR A 339 4.59 -12.17 -22.17
CA THR A 339 5.43 -13.37 -22.36
C THR A 339 5.63 -14.11 -21.04
N GLU A 340 5.88 -13.38 -19.96
CA GLU A 340 6.04 -13.93 -18.62
C GLU A 340 4.73 -14.54 -18.10
N TYR A 341 3.59 -13.90 -18.38
CA TYR A 341 2.27 -14.44 -18.02
C TYR A 341 1.97 -15.75 -18.74
N LYS A 342 2.25 -15.84 -20.06
CA LYS A 342 2.15 -17.09 -20.83
C LYS A 342 3.07 -18.17 -20.26
N THR A 343 4.28 -17.80 -19.85
CA THR A 343 5.25 -18.71 -19.24
C THR A 343 4.74 -19.22 -17.90
N LEU A 344 4.22 -18.34 -17.03
CA LEU A 344 3.65 -18.72 -15.75
C LEU A 344 2.47 -19.68 -15.91
N LYS A 345 1.60 -19.45 -16.90
CA LYS A 345 0.48 -20.37 -17.16
C LYS A 345 0.95 -21.77 -17.49
N ARG A 346 1.95 -21.91 -18.37
CA ARG A 346 2.58 -23.21 -18.67
C ARG A 346 3.22 -23.84 -17.43
N LEU A 347 3.92 -23.06 -16.61
CA LEU A 347 4.52 -23.56 -15.37
C LEU A 347 3.48 -24.08 -14.38
N LYS A 348 2.28 -23.48 -14.34
CA LYS A 348 1.18 -23.93 -13.46
C LYS A 348 0.52 -25.23 -13.90
N GLU A 349 0.74 -25.68 -15.14
CA GLU A 349 0.29 -26.99 -15.63
C GLU A 349 1.18 -28.12 -15.07
N CYS A 350 2.38 -27.80 -14.61
CA CYS A 350 3.30 -28.76 -14.02
C CYS A 350 3.04 -28.96 -12.51
N PRO A 351 3.32 -30.15 -11.95
CA PRO A 351 3.32 -30.38 -10.51
C PRO A 351 4.28 -29.42 -9.79
N THR A 352 3.94 -28.99 -8.56
CA THR A 352 4.89 -28.24 -7.75
C THR A 352 5.98 -29.17 -7.21
N VAL A 353 7.15 -28.64 -6.86
CA VAL A 353 8.25 -29.44 -6.29
C VAL A 353 7.81 -30.26 -5.07
N LYS A 354 6.88 -29.73 -4.26
CA LYS A 354 6.34 -30.44 -3.09
C LYS A 354 5.45 -31.64 -3.48
N ASP A 355 4.84 -31.60 -4.65
CA ASP A 355 3.98 -32.68 -5.16
C ASP A 355 4.80 -33.82 -5.80
N LEU A 356 6.13 -33.67 -5.94
CA LEU A 356 7.02 -34.68 -6.51
C LEU A 356 7.55 -35.62 -5.40
N PRO A 357 7.10 -36.89 -5.34
CA PRO A 357 7.39 -37.78 -4.21
C PRO A 357 8.87 -38.18 -4.10
N PHE A 358 9.63 -38.02 -5.18
CA PHE A 358 11.07 -38.27 -5.22
C PHE A 358 11.92 -37.06 -4.81
N ILE A 359 11.31 -35.91 -4.50
CA ILE A 359 12.03 -34.72 -4.04
C ILE A 359 11.70 -34.44 -2.57
N THR A 360 12.70 -34.61 -1.71
CA THR A 360 12.62 -34.16 -0.32
C THR A 360 13.09 -32.72 -0.23
N ASN A 361 12.16 -31.78 -0.02
CA ASN A 361 12.51 -30.37 0.17
C ASN A 361 12.74 -30.04 1.65
N SER A 362 14.00 -29.76 1.99
CA SER A 362 14.43 -29.35 3.33
C SER A 362 15.09 -27.97 3.31
N ARG A 363 14.65 -27.08 4.20
CA ARG A 363 15.33 -25.79 4.45
C ARG A 363 16.54 -25.98 5.37
N GLY A 364 17.74 -25.49 5.02
CA GLY A 364 18.90 -25.56 5.93
C GLY A 364 18.67 -24.85 7.28
N GLU A 365 19.28 -25.35 8.35
CA GLU A 365 19.21 -24.77 9.71
C GLU A 365 20.40 -23.88 10.07
N LEU A 366 21.48 -23.95 9.29
CA LEU A 366 22.69 -23.18 9.55
C LEU A 366 22.52 -21.73 9.07
N ASP A 367 22.32 -20.80 10.01
CA ASP A 367 22.33 -19.38 9.74
C ASP A 367 23.78 -18.86 9.78
N LEU A 368 24.28 -18.36 8.65
CA LEU A 368 25.69 -17.94 8.53
C LEU A 368 26.08 -16.79 9.47
N THR A 369 25.10 -16.04 9.99
CA THR A 369 25.33 -14.92 10.91
C THR A 369 25.28 -15.40 12.36
N ILE A 370 24.22 -16.10 12.73
CA ILE A 370 23.99 -16.58 14.11
C ILE A 370 24.97 -17.72 14.44
N ASN A 371 25.18 -18.63 13.50
CA ASN A 371 25.99 -19.83 13.68
C ASN A 371 27.44 -19.65 13.19
N LYS A 372 27.92 -18.41 13.02
CA LYS A 372 29.27 -18.12 12.53
C LYS A 372 30.37 -18.86 13.31
N LYS A 373 30.19 -19.06 14.63
CA LYS A 373 31.14 -19.79 15.49
C LYS A 373 31.21 -21.29 15.24
N GLN A 374 30.21 -21.85 14.55
CA GLN A 374 30.14 -23.28 14.21
C GLN A 374 30.67 -23.55 12.80
N ILE A 375 31.11 -22.52 12.09
CA ILE A 375 31.76 -22.61 10.78
C ILE A 375 33.27 -22.56 11.00
N THR A 376 33.99 -23.53 10.42
CA THR A 376 35.43 -23.72 10.61
C THR A 376 36.13 -24.00 9.30
N GLN A 377 37.43 -23.69 9.24
CA GLN A 377 38.32 -24.07 8.13
C GLN A 377 39.01 -25.41 8.38
N LYS A 378 38.90 -25.95 9.60
CA LYS A 378 39.36 -27.31 9.91
C LYS A 378 38.41 -28.30 9.24
N THR A 379 38.95 -29.22 8.46
CA THR A 379 38.19 -30.29 7.84
C THR A 379 37.37 -31.06 8.88
N THR A 380 36.07 -31.16 8.64
CA THR A 380 35.14 -32.04 9.35
C THR A 380 34.43 -32.93 8.33
N GLU A 381 33.65 -33.88 8.81
CA GLU A 381 32.76 -34.71 7.99
C GLU A 381 31.62 -33.91 7.31
N TYR A 382 31.38 -32.65 7.74
CA TYR A 382 30.30 -31.81 7.22
C TYR A 382 30.86 -30.61 6.45
N LYS A 383 31.05 -30.77 5.13
CA LYS A 383 31.45 -29.67 4.24
C LYS A 383 30.32 -28.64 4.12
N LEU A 384 30.64 -27.36 4.31
CA LEU A 384 29.67 -26.27 4.13
C LEU A 384 29.63 -25.85 2.66
N ALA A 385 28.64 -26.35 1.92
CA ALA A 385 28.32 -25.86 0.59
C ALA A 385 27.73 -24.44 0.64
N ARG A 386 28.26 -23.54 -0.19
CA ARG A 386 27.78 -22.17 -0.38
C ARG A 386 27.35 -21.95 -1.83
N GLY A 387 26.63 -20.85 -2.08
CA GLY A 387 26.21 -20.49 -3.44
C GLY A 387 27.36 -20.33 -4.44
N ARG A 388 28.59 -20.05 -3.97
CA ARG A 388 29.80 -19.99 -4.83
C ARG A 388 30.28 -21.37 -5.30
N ASP A 389 29.88 -22.43 -4.60
CA ASP A 389 30.27 -23.82 -4.83
C ASP A 389 29.25 -24.55 -5.72
N ILE A 390 28.13 -23.90 -6.06
CA ILE A 390 27.08 -24.47 -6.91
C ILE A 390 27.11 -23.80 -8.28
N ARG A 391 27.19 -24.61 -9.33
CA ARG A 391 27.15 -24.19 -10.73
C ARG A 391 26.00 -24.91 -11.44
N PHE A 392 25.86 -24.66 -12.74
CA PHE A 392 24.76 -25.23 -13.51
C PHE A 392 24.95 -26.75 -13.66
N TYR A 393 24.17 -27.50 -12.88
CA TYR A 393 24.22 -28.97 -12.78
C TYR A 393 25.55 -29.57 -12.30
N GLU A 394 26.41 -28.79 -11.64
CA GLU A 394 27.69 -29.26 -11.13
C GLU A 394 28.00 -28.63 -9.77
N PHE A 395 28.77 -29.35 -8.96
CA PHE A 395 29.34 -28.84 -7.71
C PHE A 395 30.80 -28.45 -7.97
N TYR A 396 31.15 -27.19 -7.72
CA TYR A 396 32.49 -26.65 -7.90
C TYR A 396 33.25 -26.68 -6.58
N GLU A 397 34.35 -27.42 -6.54
CA GLU A 397 35.22 -27.44 -5.36
C GLU A 397 36.12 -26.21 -5.30
N SER A 398 35.79 -25.26 -4.43
CA SER A 398 36.66 -24.12 -4.15
C SER A 398 37.92 -24.54 -3.39
N THR A 399 39.04 -23.88 -3.69
CA THR A 399 40.34 -24.07 -3.00
C THR A 399 40.29 -23.72 -1.50
N SER A 400 39.31 -22.92 -1.07
CA SER A 400 38.97 -22.71 0.35
C SER A 400 37.62 -23.35 0.65
N SER A 401 37.63 -24.44 1.42
CA SER A 401 36.42 -25.14 1.86
C SER A 401 36.12 -24.77 3.31
N ASP A 402 34.92 -24.26 3.55
CA ASP A 402 34.37 -24.11 4.89
C ASP A 402 33.74 -25.45 5.31
N TYR A 403 33.77 -25.72 6.61
CA TYR A 403 33.18 -26.91 7.23
C TYR A 403 32.30 -26.50 8.42
N VAL A 404 31.42 -27.40 8.82
CA VAL A 404 30.54 -27.22 9.98
C VAL A 404 31.02 -28.11 11.12
N ASP A 405 31.08 -27.56 12.32
CA ASP A 405 31.43 -28.32 13.52
C ASP A 405 30.38 -29.41 13.80
N SER A 406 30.83 -30.64 14.07
CA SER A 406 29.94 -31.77 14.32
C SER A 406 28.95 -31.51 15.48
N SER A 407 29.32 -30.69 16.46
CA SER A 407 28.43 -30.33 17.57
C SER A 407 27.20 -29.56 17.14
N PHE A 408 27.23 -28.84 16.00
CA PHE A 408 26.05 -28.21 15.43
C PHE A 408 25.10 -29.26 14.86
N VAL A 409 25.62 -30.17 14.04
CA VAL A 409 24.82 -31.23 13.40
C VAL A 409 24.17 -32.13 14.45
N GLN A 410 24.91 -32.50 15.50
CA GLN A 410 24.36 -33.30 16.61
C GLN A 410 23.20 -32.62 17.37
N LYS A 411 23.15 -31.28 17.36
CA LYS A 411 22.07 -30.50 17.98
C LYS A 411 20.94 -30.15 17.01
N SER A 412 21.14 -30.38 15.71
CA SER A 412 20.16 -30.07 14.67
C SER A 412 19.05 -31.10 14.68
N ALA A 413 17.81 -30.63 14.55
CA ALA A 413 16.64 -31.51 14.37
C ALA A 413 16.68 -32.27 13.03
N LYS A 414 17.62 -31.92 12.13
CA LYS A 414 17.77 -32.48 10.79
C LYS A 414 18.97 -33.41 10.65
N LYS A 415 19.65 -33.73 11.75
CA LYS A 415 20.76 -34.70 11.80
C LYS A 415 20.49 -35.94 10.92
N LYS A 416 19.33 -36.57 11.11
CA LYS A 416 18.94 -37.77 10.36
C LYS A 416 18.98 -37.61 8.83
N TYR A 417 18.68 -36.43 8.30
CA TYR A 417 18.71 -36.18 6.86
C TYR A 417 20.12 -35.86 6.36
N ILE A 418 21.00 -35.37 7.23
CA ILE A 418 22.41 -35.08 6.91
C ILE A 418 23.23 -36.36 6.92
N GLU A 419 22.88 -37.32 7.78
CA GLU A 419 23.54 -38.63 7.88
C GLU A 419 23.03 -39.66 6.85
N GLU A 420 21.92 -39.37 6.16
CA GLU A 420 21.33 -40.22 5.11
C GLU A 420 21.81 -39.85 3.69
N GLU A 421 22.51 -38.72 3.52
CA GLU A 421 23.18 -38.28 2.27
C GLU A 421 24.64 -38.77 2.22
#